data_AF-A0A7S3T4V2-F1
#
_entry.id   AF-A0A7S3T4V2-F1
#
_cell.length_a   1.000
_cell.length_b   1.000
_cell.length_c   1.000
_cell.angle_alpha   90.00
_cell.angle_beta   90.00
_cell.angle_gamma   90.00
#
_symmetry.space_group_name_H-M   'P 1'
#
loop_
_entity.id
_entity.type
_entity.pdbx_description
1 polymer ?
#
loop_
_entity_poly.entity_id
_entity_poly.type
_entity_poly.pdbx_seq_one_letter_code
_entity_poly.pdbx_strand_id
1 'polypeptide(L)'
;ELSRVVEANGLLEASQLEQELACSENRQDHFRAVADMLRGPSITNMERLRLVLLYALRYEHDSSIAQLKEVLESKGIGKDQLGLVDQILRFAGSHARTGDLFQNKSFFQVAKSSLTNHFKGVENVYTQHKTHLANVAEQMLKGRLKESSYPYVEGCRLAPPKDGGAHKVPRAIVFMVGGATYEEARDIAELNRTSDGGRSIILGGTTIHNS
;
A
#
# COMPACT_ATOMS: atom_id res chain seq x y z
N GLU A 1 3.90 24.68 -11.01
CA GLU A 1 2.50 24.24 -10.80
C GLU A 1 2.34 23.17 -9.73
N LEU A 2 2.99 22.00 -9.85
CA LEU A 2 2.90 20.96 -8.81
C LEU A 2 3.34 21.44 -7.41
N SER A 3 4.46 22.14 -7.29
CA SER A 3 4.92 22.70 -6.01
C SER A 3 3.92 23.68 -5.39
N ARG A 4 3.24 24.47 -6.22
CA ARG A 4 2.20 25.42 -5.78
C ARG A 4 1.02 24.68 -5.14
N VAL A 5 0.59 23.56 -5.73
CA VAL A 5 -0.50 22.73 -5.19
C VAL A 5 -0.06 22.04 -3.90
N VAL A 6 1.18 21.55 -3.84
CA VAL A 6 1.75 20.91 -2.65
C VAL A 6 1.75 21.87 -1.46
N GLU A 7 2.23 23.09 -1.64
CA GLU A 7 2.26 24.11 -0.60
C GLU A 7 0.85 24.58 -0.23
N ALA A 8 -0.01 24.86 -1.22
CA ALA A 8 -1.35 25.40 -0.98
C ALA A 8 -2.27 24.44 -0.21
N ASN A 9 -2.05 23.13 -0.35
CA ASN A 9 -2.90 22.10 0.24
C ASN A 9 -2.22 21.34 1.40
N GLY A 10 -1.05 21.80 1.88
CA GLY A 10 -0.34 21.15 2.99
C GLY A 10 -0.03 19.67 2.71
N LEU A 11 0.32 19.34 1.47
CA LEU A 11 0.43 17.94 1.03
C LEU A 11 1.67 17.25 1.59
N LEU A 12 2.69 17.99 2.02
CA LEU A 12 3.88 17.40 2.63
C LEU A 12 3.53 16.82 3.99
N GLU A 13 2.86 17.59 4.83
CA GLU A 13 2.45 17.18 6.17
C GLU A 13 1.42 16.05 6.10
N ALA A 14 0.45 16.16 5.18
CA ALA A 14 -0.50 15.09 4.92
C ALA A 14 0.21 13.80 4.46
N SER A 15 1.12 13.91 3.48
CA SER A 15 1.86 12.76 2.94
C SER A 15 2.73 12.09 4.00
N GLN A 16 3.41 12.85 4.86
CA GLN A 16 4.17 12.28 5.97
C GLN A 16 3.27 11.44 6.88
N LEU A 17 2.09 11.96 7.26
CA LEU A 17 1.16 11.22 8.10
C LEU A 17 0.58 9.99 7.39
N GLU A 18 0.31 10.07 6.09
CA GLU A 18 -0.09 8.90 5.28
C GLU A 18 0.98 7.79 5.34
N GLN A 19 2.27 8.16 5.24
CA GLN A 19 3.38 7.21 5.33
C GLN A 19 3.49 6.60 6.72
N GLU A 20 3.36 7.41 7.78
CA GLU A 20 3.36 6.91 9.16
C GLU A 20 2.20 5.93 9.40
N LEU A 21 0.99 6.24 8.94
CA LEU A 21 -0.17 5.35 9.03
C LEU A 21 0.04 4.02 8.29
N ALA A 22 0.67 4.08 7.11
CA ALA A 22 0.90 2.90 6.28
C ALA A 22 2.04 1.99 6.80
N CYS A 23 3.09 2.58 7.37
CA CYS A 23 4.36 1.88 7.62
C CYS A 23 4.68 1.66 9.10
N SER A 24 3.97 2.32 10.03
CA SER A 24 4.27 2.24 11.48
C SER A 24 3.06 1.85 12.31
N GLU A 25 3.29 1.35 13.53
CA GLU A 25 2.23 1.02 14.49
C GLU A 25 2.37 1.92 15.72
N ASN A 26 1.53 2.96 15.80
CA ASN A 26 1.44 3.83 16.96
C ASN A 26 0.05 4.46 17.06
N ARG A 27 -0.93 3.65 17.47
CA ARG A 27 -2.35 3.99 17.42
C ARG A 27 -2.70 5.29 18.15
N GLN A 28 -2.10 5.54 19.31
CA GLN A 28 -2.41 6.74 20.11
C GLN A 28 -1.91 8.01 19.42
N ASP A 29 -0.68 8.00 18.93
CA ASP A 29 -0.10 9.18 18.30
C ASP A 29 -0.68 9.41 16.91
N HIS A 30 -0.94 8.33 16.14
CA HIS A 30 -1.64 8.42 14.87
C HIS A 30 -3.04 9.01 15.01
N PHE A 31 -3.80 8.59 16.04
CA PHE A 31 -5.13 9.17 16.27
C PHE A 31 -5.05 10.67 16.53
N ARG A 32 -4.14 11.10 17.43
CA ARG A 32 -3.94 12.52 17.75
C ARG A 32 -3.53 13.31 16.50
N ALA A 33 -2.53 12.83 15.77
CA ALA A 33 -2.03 13.48 14.57
C ALA A 33 -3.11 13.62 13.49
N VAL A 34 -3.90 12.56 13.25
CA VAL A 34 -5.03 12.63 12.31
C VAL A 34 -6.06 13.63 12.81
N ALA A 35 -6.52 13.53 14.07
CA ALA A 35 -7.54 14.44 14.61
C ALA A 35 -7.11 15.92 14.53
N ASP A 36 -5.84 16.21 14.82
CA ASP A 36 -5.29 17.57 14.74
C ASP A 36 -5.21 18.07 13.29
N MET A 37 -4.75 17.23 12.36
CA MET A 37 -4.72 17.55 10.92
C MET A 37 -6.12 17.81 10.36
N LEU A 38 -7.11 17.00 10.75
CA LEU A 38 -8.50 17.19 10.32
C LEU A 38 -9.07 18.53 10.79
N ARG A 39 -8.76 18.93 12.03
CA ARG A 39 -9.21 20.20 12.62
C ARG A 39 -8.51 21.41 12.00
N GLY A 40 -7.26 21.26 11.58
CA GLY A 40 -6.48 22.30 10.92
C GLY A 40 -7.09 22.77 9.59
N PRO A 41 -6.80 24.00 9.14
CA PRO A 41 -7.24 24.52 7.85
C PRO A 41 -6.31 24.13 6.69
N SER A 42 -5.18 23.47 6.97
CA SER A 42 -4.07 23.27 6.01
C SER A 42 -4.37 22.32 4.86
N ILE A 43 -5.33 21.40 5.04
CA ILE A 43 -5.63 20.37 4.05
C ILE A 43 -7.05 20.47 3.49
N THR A 44 -7.22 19.91 2.32
CA THR A 44 -8.50 19.82 1.59
C THR A 44 -9.39 18.72 2.18
N ASN A 45 -10.71 18.74 1.89
CA ASN A 45 -11.65 17.72 2.38
C ASN A 45 -11.35 16.33 1.83
N MET A 46 -10.75 16.23 0.64
CA MET A 46 -10.35 14.94 0.07
C MET A 46 -9.22 14.30 0.88
N GLU A 47 -8.21 15.09 1.27
CA GLU A 47 -7.06 14.67 2.07
C GLU A 47 -7.52 14.29 3.48
N ARG A 48 -8.48 15.04 4.04
CA ARG A 48 -9.14 14.66 5.30
C ARG A 48 -9.77 13.27 5.21
N LEU A 49 -10.54 13.02 4.17
CA LEU A 49 -11.18 11.73 3.95
C LEU A 49 -10.13 10.61 3.78
N ARG A 50 -9.09 10.83 2.95
CA ARG A 50 -7.99 9.88 2.73
C ARG A 50 -7.30 9.46 4.02
N LEU A 51 -6.96 10.42 4.87
CA LEU A 51 -6.33 10.14 6.18
C LEU A 51 -7.23 9.25 7.05
N VAL A 52 -8.53 9.50 7.06
CA VAL A 52 -9.49 8.67 7.82
C VAL A 52 -9.67 7.29 7.20
N LEU A 53 -9.67 7.18 5.86
CA LEU A 53 -9.73 5.87 5.18
C LEU A 53 -8.49 5.01 5.50
N LEU A 54 -7.30 5.61 5.48
CA LEU A 54 -6.05 4.94 5.86
C LEU A 54 -6.06 4.54 7.34
N TYR A 55 -6.46 5.47 8.22
CA TYR A 55 -6.58 5.19 9.65
C TYR A 55 -7.54 4.03 9.92
N ALA A 56 -8.71 4.04 9.28
CA ALA A 56 -9.72 2.99 9.44
C ALA A 56 -9.18 1.62 8.99
N LEU A 57 -8.52 1.56 7.83
CA LEU A 57 -7.88 0.32 7.36
C LEU A 57 -6.78 -0.16 8.30
N ARG A 58 -6.00 0.76 8.88
CA ARG A 58 -4.88 0.46 9.78
C ARG A 58 -5.35 -0.07 11.13
N TYR A 59 -6.32 0.60 11.73
CA TYR A 59 -6.84 0.35 13.07
C TYR A 59 -8.29 -0.12 12.99
N GLU A 60 -8.50 -1.22 12.29
CA GLU A 60 -9.84 -1.79 12.11
C GLU A 60 -10.53 -2.04 13.46
N HIS A 61 -11.83 -1.79 13.50
CA HIS A 61 -12.68 -1.92 14.69
C HIS A 61 -12.36 -0.97 15.86
N ASP A 62 -11.43 -0.01 15.69
CA ASP A 62 -11.15 0.97 16.73
C ASP A 62 -12.33 1.96 16.89
N SER A 63 -12.78 2.16 18.13
CA SER A 63 -13.89 3.06 18.45
C SER A 63 -13.63 4.52 18.06
N SER A 64 -12.36 4.91 17.93
CA SER A 64 -11.96 6.27 17.54
C SER A 64 -12.32 6.62 16.10
N ILE A 65 -12.58 5.62 15.23
CA ILE A 65 -13.05 5.85 13.86
C ILE A 65 -14.35 6.66 13.86
N ALA A 66 -15.27 6.38 14.81
CA ALA A 66 -16.51 7.15 14.94
C ALA A 66 -16.24 8.62 15.24
N GLN A 67 -15.30 8.91 16.13
CA GLN A 67 -14.89 10.28 16.47
C GLN A 67 -14.28 10.99 15.26
N LEU A 68 -13.45 10.31 14.47
CA LEU A 68 -12.89 10.89 13.25
C LEU A 68 -13.99 11.21 12.21
N LYS A 69 -15.00 10.36 12.06
CA LYS A 69 -16.16 10.62 11.19
C LYS A 69 -16.96 11.84 11.63
N GLU A 70 -17.15 12.04 12.94
CA GLU A 70 -17.79 13.26 13.48
C GLU A 70 -16.98 14.52 13.15
N VAL A 71 -15.64 14.45 13.24
CA VAL A 71 -14.78 15.57 12.83
C VAL A 71 -14.91 15.86 11.34
N LEU A 72 -14.94 14.83 10.48
CA LEU A 72 -15.17 15.00 9.04
C LEU A 72 -16.54 15.65 8.75
N GLU A 73 -17.60 15.22 9.42
CA GLU A 73 -18.94 15.79 9.28
C GLU A 73 -18.94 17.29 9.67
N SER A 74 -18.26 17.64 10.78
CA SER A 74 -18.11 19.04 11.20
C SER A 74 -17.35 19.93 10.20
N LYS A 75 -16.57 19.34 9.30
CA LYS A 75 -15.85 20.02 8.20
C LYS A 75 -16.67 20.10 6.91
N GLY A 76 -17.93 19.68 6.95
CA GLY A 76 -18.86 19.72 5.82
C GLY A 76 -18.68 18.59 4.82
N ILE A 77 -18.02 17.49 5.22
CA ILE A 77 -17.95 16.29 4.38
C ILE A 77 -19.32 15.61 4.38
N GLY A 78 -19.86 15.37 3.18
CA GLY A 78 -21.20 14.83 3.00
C GLY A 78 -21.34 13.39 3.46
N LYS A 79 -22.58 12.98 3.77
CA LYS A 79 -22.90 11.63 4.26
C LYS A 79 -22.44 10.51 3.33
N ASP A 80 -22.51 10.73 2.01
CA ASP A 80 -22.04 9.75 1.02
C ASP A 80 -20.55 9.46 1.17
N GLN A 81 -19.73 10.52 1.35
CA GLN A 81 -18.30 10.40 1.56
C GLN A 81 -17.96 9.81 2.93
N LEU A 82 -18.70 10.18 3.99
CA LEU A 82 -18.56 9.55 5.31
C LEU A 82 -18.86 8.05 5.26
N GLY A 83 -19.82 7.64 4.43
CA GLY A 83 -20.15 6.24 4.18
C GLY A 83 -19.00 5.44 3.55
N LEU A 84 -18.08 6.08 2.83
CA LEU A 84 -16.92 5.41 2.25
C LEU A 84 -16.01 4.79 3.32
N VAL A 85 -15.97 5.36 4.52
CA VAL A 85 -15.19 4.82 5.65
C VAL A 85 -15.70 3.44 6.06
N ASP A 86 -17.00 3.22 6.03
CA ASP A 86 -17.57 1.90 6.34
C ASP A 86 -17.45 0.96 5.13
N GLN A 87 -17.60 1.49 3.92
CA GLN A 87 -17.50 0.72 2.67
C GLN A 87 -16.10 0.17 2.44
N ILE A 88 -15.04 0.96 2.71
CA ILE A 88 -13.66 0.50 2.52
C ILE A 88 -13.32 -0.67 3.44
N LEU A 89 -13.85 -0.68 4.68
CA LEU A 89 -13.66 -1.78 5.62
C LEU A 89 -14.42 -3.03 5.20
N ARG A 90 -15.60 -2.88 4.59
CA ARG A 90 -16.34 -4.02 4.02
C ARG A 90 -15.63 -4.60 2.79
N PHE A 91 -15.07 -3.73 1.96
CA PHE A 91 -14.42 -4.12 0.72
C PHE A 91 -13.02 -4.71 0.94
N ALA A 92 -12.21 -4.07 1.79
CA ALA A 92 -10.78 -4.34 1.94
C ALA A 92 -10.32 -4.55 3.41
N GLY A 93 -11.26 -4.70 4.35
CA GLY A 93 -10.93 -5.05 5.73
C GLY A 93 -10.33 -6.44 5.86
N SER A 94 -9.76 -6.72 7.03
CA SER A 94 -9.07 -7.99 7.39
C SER A 94 -9.88 -9.26 7.11
N HIS A 95 -11.21 -9.18 7.12
CA HIS A 95 -12.10 -10.31 6.81
C HIS A 95 -12.21 -10.62 5.30
N ALA A 96 -11.98 -9.63 4.43
CA ALA A 96 -12.12 -9.77 2.98
C ALA A 96 -10.76 -9.95 2.28
N ARG A 97 -9.72 -9.28 2.79
CA ARG A 97 -8.39 -9.31 2.17
C ARG A 97 -7.59 -10.56 2.56
N THR A 98 -6.77 -11.03 1.62
CA THR A 98 -5.83 -12.13 1.84
C THR A 98 -4.47 -11.59 2.24
N GLY A 99 -3.89 -12.12 3.32
CA GLY A 99 -2.54 -11.77 3.76
C GLY A 99 -2.47 -10.56 4.70
N ASP A 100 -1.25 -10.19 5.05
CA ASP A 100 -0.96 -9.08 5.97
C ASP A 100 -0.69 -7.81 5.17
N LEU A 101 -1.71 -6.95 5.03
CA LEU A 101 -1.66 -5.71 4.25
C LEU A 101 -0.55 -4.76 4.73
N PHE A 102 -0.46 -4.58 6.04
CA PHE A 102 0.52 -3.69 6.66
C PHE A 102 1.85 -4.37 6.94
N GLN A 103 1.95 -5.67 6.63
CA GLN A 103 3.15 -6.47 6.82
C GLN A 103 3.77 -6.25 8.20
N ASN A 104 2.96 -6.15 9.26
CA ASN A 104 3.42 -5.83 10.62
C ASN A 104 4.55 -6.75 11.07
N LYS A 105 4.56 -8.01 10.59
CA LYS A 105 5.63 -8.97 10.86
C LYS A 105 6.87 -8.81 9.96
N SER A 106 6.67 -8.32 8.73
CA SER A 106 7.73 -8.16 7.72
C SER A 106 8.44 -6.81 7.85
N PHE A 107 7.78 -5.72 8.25
CA PHE A 107 8.44 -4.42 8.47
C PHE A 107 9.52 -4.49 9.55
N PHE A 108 9.33 -5.24 10.64
CA PHE A 108 10.41 -5.47 11.62
C PHE A 108 11.60 -6.24 11.03
N GLN A 109 11.37 -7.12 10.05
CA GLN A 109 12.43 -7.86 9.37
C GLN A 109 13.07 -7.03 8.25
N VAL A 110 12.30 -6.26 7.49
CA VAL A 110 12.75 -5.35 6.43
C VAL A 110 13.50 -4.17 7.05
N ALA A 111 13.07 -3.59 8.16
CA ALA A 111 13.84 -2.58 8.89
C ALA A 111 15.21 -3.12 9.35
N LYS A 112 15.26 -4.36 9.86
CA LYS A 112 16.53 -5.05 10.14
C LYS A 112 17.37 -5.33 8.89
N SER A 113 16.73 -5.61 7.75
CA SER A 113 17.39 -5.93 6.48
C SER A 113 17.88 -4.67 5.74
N SER A 114 17.14 -3.57 5.82
CA SER A 114 17.48 -2.25 5.28
C SER A 114 18.61 -1.61 6.09
N LEU A 115 18.69 -1.88 7.39
CA LEU A 115 19.89 -1.57 8.18
C LEU A 115 21.14 -2.33 7.70
N THR A 116 21.00 -3.50 7.07
CA THR A 116 22.13 -4.28 6.51
C THR A 116 22.39 -4.04 5.03
N ASN A 117 21.37 -3.71 4.25
CA ASN A 117 21.46 -3.39 2.83
C ASN A 117 21.46 -1.88 2.66
N HIS A 118 22.66 -1.30 2.64
CA HIS A 118 22.95 0.08 2.26
C HIS A 118 22.45 0.39 0.81
N PHE A 119 21.14 0.54 0.62
CA PHE A 119 20.61 1.19 -0.57
C PHE A 119 20.81 2.70 -0.38
N LYS A 120 21.84 3.21 -1.08
CA LYS A 120 22.17 4.62 -1.26
C LYS A 120 21.06 5.38 -1.98
N GLY A 121 20.01 5.73 -1.26
CA GLY A 121 19.04 6.73 -1.66
C GLY A 121 18.48 7.32 -0.39
N VAL A 122 18.63 8.63 -0.19
CA VAL A 122 18.14 9.35 1.00
C VAL A 122 16.76 8.82 1.37
N GLU A 123 16.63 8.22 2.57
CA GLU A 123 15.34 7.73 3.06
C GLU A 123 14.38 8.91 3.11
N ASN A 124 13.57 9.04 2.06
CA ASN A 124 12.60 10.10 1.97
C ASN A 124 11.40 9.67 2.78
N VAL A 125 11.09 10.43 3.84
CA VAL A 125 9.96 10.20 4.72
C VAL A 125 8.65 10.11 3.94
N TYR A 126 8.56 10.75 2.77
CA TYR A 126 7.39 10.74 1.90
C TYR A 126 7.26 9.50 1.00
N THR A 127 8.24 8.58 0.97
CA THR A 127 8.26 7.41 0.06
C THR A 127 8.70 6.12 0.74
N GLN A 128 8.27 5.89 1.98
CA GLN A 128 8.60 4.69 2.75
C GLN A 128 7.75 3.47 2.34
N HIS A 129 6.49 3.72 1.97
CA HIS A 129 5.55 2.68 1.56
C HIS A 129 6.04 1.93 0.32
N LYS A 130 5.89 0.61 0.36
CA LYS A 130 6.12 -0.29 -0.77
C LYS A 130 4.86 -1.09 -1.03
N THR A 131 4.45 -1.16 -2.29
CA THR A 131 3.19 -1.84 -2.62
C THR A 131 3.23 -3.32 -2.25
N HIS A 132 2.06 -3.88 -1.91
CA HIS A 132 1.95 -5.32 -1.68
C HIS A 132 2.37 -6.11 -2.93
N LEU A 133 2.03 -5.59 -4.12
CA LEU A 133 2.41 -6.19 -5.39
C LEU A 133 3.93 -6.33 -5.55
N ALA A 134 4.72 -5.34 -5.15
CA ALA A 134 6.19 -5.43 -5.21
C ALA A 134 6.71 -6.66 -4.45
N ASN A 135 6.15 -6.91 -3.27
CA ASN A 135 6.53 -8.04 -2.42
C ASN A 135 6.11 -9.38 -3.03
N VAL A 136 4.90 -9.45 -3.60
CA VAL A 136 4.39 -10.64 -4.30
C VAL A 136 5.24 -10.95 -5.53
N ALA A 137 5.53 -9.93 -6.34
CA ALA A 137 6.37 -10.03 -7.53
C ALA A 137 7.79 -10.51 -7.18
N GLU A 138 8.39 -9.98 -6.12
CA GLU A 138 9.72 -10.41 -5.67
C GLU A 138 9.72 -11.88 -5.21
N GLN A 139 8.72 -12.29 -4.42
CA GLN A 139 8.58 -13.69 -3.99
C GLN A 139 8.37 -14.63 -5.18
N MET A 140 7.58 -14.22 -6.16
CA MET A 140 7.37 -14.95 -7.41
C MET A 140 8.68 -15.13 -8.19
N LEU A 141 9.44 -14.07 -8.41
CA LEU A 141 10.71 -14.12 -9.14
C LEU A 141 11.77 -15.00 -8.43
N LYS A 142 11.71 -15.05 -7.09
CA LYS A 142 12.57 -15.91 -6.25
C LYS A 142 12.05 -17.35 -6.12
N GLY A 143 10.88 -17.68 -6.68
CA GLY A 143 10.26 -18.99 -6.54
C GLY A 143 9.81 -19.32 -5.10
N ARG A 144 9.52 -18.30 -4.30
CA ARG A 144 9.11 -18.40 -2.88
C ARG A 144 7.63 -18.06 -2.64
N LEU A 145 6.88 -17.82 -3.72
CA LEU A 145 5.46 -17.50 -3.62
C LEU A 145 4.68 -18.72 -3.13
N LYS A 146 3.87 -18.55 -2.09
CA LYS A 146 3.14 -19.65 -1.46
C LYS A 146 1.96 -20.10 -2.33
N GLU A 147 1.96 -21.37 -2.73
CA GLU A 147 0.87 -21.96 -3.51
C GLU A 147 -0.48 -21.96 -2.77
N SER A 148 -0.48 -21.98 -1.44
CA SER A 148 -1.70 -21.87 -0.63
C SER A 148 -2.44 -20.54 -0.82
N SER A 149 -1.70 -19.48 -1.16
CA SER A 149 -2.24 -18.14 -1.39
C SER A 149 -2.34 -17.80 -2.88
N TYR A 150 -1.47 -18.40 -3.70
CA TYR A 150 -1.39 -18.18 -5.15
C TYR A 150 -1.30 -19.55 -5.86
N PRO A 151 -2.42 -20.28 -5.95
CA PRO A 151 -2.44 -21.61 -6.55
C PRO A 151 -2.28 -21.55 -8.07
N TYR A 152 -1.73 -22.62 -8.65
CA TYR A 152 -1.78 -22.84 -10.09
C TYR A 152 -3.17 -23.27 -10.52
N VAL A 153 -3.57 -22.84 -11.72
CA VAL A 153 -4.73 -23.41 -12.40
C VAL A 153 -4.47 -24.89 -12.68
N GLU A 154 -5.50 -25.71 -12.53
CA GLU A 154 -5.41 -27.16 -12.73
C GLU A 154 -4.87 -27.49 -14.13
N GLY A 155 -3.93 -28.43 -14.21
CA GLY A 155 -3.26 -28.79 -15.45
C GLY A 155 -2.17 -27.82 -15.95
N CYS A 156 -1.98 -26.66 -15.31
CA CYS A 156 -0.96 -25.67 -15.69
C CYS A 156 0.33 -25.74 -14.84
N ARG A 157 0.48 -26.75 -13.96
CA ARG A 157 1.73 -26.91 -13.19
C ARG A 157 2.88 -27.30 -14.12
N LEU A 158 3.91 -26.47 -14.13
CA LEU A 158 5.19 -26.85 -14.73
C LEU A 158 5.82 -27.97 -13.89
N ALA A 159 6.29 -29.03 -14.54
CA ALA A 159 7.02 -30.11 -13.86
C ALA A 159 8.20 -29.51 -13.07
N PRO A 160 8.38 -29.84 -11.78
CA PRO A 160 9.41 -29.22 -10.95
C PRO A 160 10.79 -29.34 -11.61
N PRO A 161 11.67 -28.34 -11.46
CA PRO A 161 13.01 -28.39 -12.04
C PRO A 161 13.73 -29.67 -11.61
N LYS A 162 14.43 -30.30 -12.56
CA LYS A 162 15.16 -31.57 -12.33
C LYS A 162 16.22 -31.47 -11.22
N ASP A 163 16.64 -30.25 -10.91
CA ASP A 163 17.70 -29.95 -9.93
C ASP A 163 17.17 -29.75 -8.49
N GLY A 164 15.87 -30.01 -8.25
CA GLY A 164 15.25 -29.82 -6.92
C GLY A 164 15.10 -28.37 -6.47
N GLY A 165 15.40 -27.40 -7.34
CA GLY A 165 15.21 -25.97 -7.10
C GLY A 165 13.78 -25.51 -7.38
N ALA A 166 13.43 -24.31 -6.91
CA ALA A 166 12.15 -23.68 -7.25
C ALA A 166 12.11 -23.26 -8.73
N HIS A 167 10.94 -23.30 -9.37
CA HIS A 167 10.73 -22.73 -10.70
C HIS A 167 11.05 -21.24 -10.68
N LYS A 168 12.14 -20.84 -11.33
CA LYS A 168 12.44 -19.43 -11.57
C LYS A 168 11.55 -18.98 -12.71
N VAL A 169 10.67 -18.00 -12.46
CA VAL A 169 9.79 -17.42 -13.48
C VAL A 169 10.55 -16.31 -14.21
N PRO A 170 11.04 -16.53 -15.45
CA PRO A 170 11.82 -15.51 -16.17
C PRO A 170 10.91 -14.41 -16.73
N ARG A 171 9.63 -14.70 -16.96
CA ARG A 171 8.68 -13.73 -17.49
C ARG A 171 7.33 -13.93 -16.85
N ALA A 172 6.70 -12.84 -16.45
CA ALA A 172 5.37 -12.86 -15.84
C ALA A 172 4.51 -11.71 -16.36
N ILE A 173 3.22 -11.96 -16.43
CA ILE A 173 2.20 -10.93 -16.64
C ILE A 173 1.39 -10.87 -15.35
N VAL A 174 1.33 -9.70 -14.74
CA VAL A 174 0.44 -9.40 -13.62
C VAL A 174 -0.72 -8.60 -14.17
N PHE A 175 -1.94 -9.09 -13.99
CA PHE A 175 -3.14 -8.38 -14.40
C PHE A 175 -3.99 -8.04 -13.18
N MET A 176 -4.20 -6.75 -12.92
CA MET A 176 -4.93 -6.27 -11.76
C MET A 176 -6.41 -6.01 -12.04
N VAL A 177 -7.23 -6.92 -11.54
CA VAL A 177 -8.70 -6.84 -11.64
C VAL A 177 -9.18 -5.76 -10.69
N GLY A 178 -9.89 -4.77 -11.22
CA GLY A 178 -10.29 -3.58 -10.47
C GLY A 178 -9.43 -2.36 -10.78
N GLY A 179 -8.24 -2.54 -11.36
CA GLY A 179 -7.34 -1.48 -11.83
C GLY A 179 -5.99 -1.50 -11.13
N ALA A 180 -4.96 -0.94 -11.78
CA ALA A 180 -3.63 -0.78 -11.23
C ALA A 180 -3.34 0.70 -10.93
N THR A 181 -2.25 0.97 -10.22
CA THR A 181 -1.82 2.32 -9.85
C THR A 181 -0.45 2.66 -10.46
N TYR A 182 -0.12 3.95 -10.54
CA TYR A 182 1.21 4.39 -10.95
C TYR A 182 2.31 3.99 -9.97
N GLU A 183 2.00 3.86 -8.67
CA GLU A 183 2.97 3.37 -7.68
C GLU A 183 3.34 1.90 -7.92
N GLU A 184 2.35 1.06 -8.19
CA GLU A 184 2.57 -0.34 -8.57
C GLU A 184 3.39 -0.46 -9.86
N ALA A 185 3.08 0.37 -10.87
CA ALA A 185 3.84 0.40 -12.11
C ALA A 185 5.31 0.80 -11.88
N ARG A 186 5.55 1.80 -11.01
CA ARG A 186 6.91 2.21 -10.60
C ARG A 186 7.65 1.04 -9.93
N ASP A 187 7.01 0.37 -8.98
CA ASP A 187 7.63 -0.74 -8.24
C ASP A 187 7.98 -1.92 -9.15
N ILE A 188 7.09 -2.29 -10.09
CA ILE A 188 7.37 -3.31 -11.10
C ILE A 188 8.51 -2.89 -12.03
N ALA A 189 8.54 -1.63 -12.47
CA ALA A 189 9.63 -1.12 -13.30
C ALA A 189 10.99 -1.18 -12.59
N GLU A 190 11.03 -0.90 -11.28
CA GLU A 190 12.24 -1.01 -10.46
C GLU A 190 12.71 -2.47 -10.32
N LEU A 191 11.80 -3.42 -10.08
CA LEU A 191 12.13 -4.85 -10.04
C LEU A 191 12.69 -5.37 -11.38
N ASN A 192 12.16 -4.86 -12.49
CA ASN A 192 12.68 -5.18 -13.82
C ASN A 192 14.10 -4.64 -14.04
N ARG A 193 14.43 -3.44 -13.55
CA ARG A 193 15.78 -2.85 -13.67
C ARG A 193 16.83 -3.59 -12.86
N THR A 194 16.46 -4.10 -11.68
CA THR A 194 17.39 -4.79 -10.78
C THR A 194 17.65 -6.24 -11.17
N SER A 195 16.92 -6.76 -12.16
CA SER A 195 17.13 -8.11 -12.70
C SER A 195 18.10 -8.05 -13.88
N ASP A 196 19.16 -8.86 -13.89
CA ASP A 196 20.22 -8.92 -14.92
C ASP A 196 19.74 -9.38 -16.33
N GLY A 197 18.77 -8.69 -16.93
CA GLY A 197 18.24 -8.94 -18.28
C GLY A 197 17.42 -10.23 -18.45
N GLY A 198 17.47 -11.16 -17.49
CA GLY A 198 16.80 -12.46 -17.55
C GLY A 198 15.38 -12.50 -16.98
N ARG A 199 14.90 -11.42 -16.35
CA ARG A 199 13.56 -11.34 -15.74
C ARG A 199 12.77 -10.15 -16.26
N SER A 200 11.50 -10.36 -16.60
CA SER A 200 10.61 -9.29 -17.05
C SER A 200 9.19 -9.52 -16.54
N ILE A 201 8.64 -8.50 -15.87
CA ILE A 201 7.26 -8.45 -15.43
C ILE A 201 6.53 -7.37 -16.21
N ILE A 202 5.39 -7.71 -16.79
CA ILE A 202 4.47 -6.76 -17.40
C ILE A 202 3.29 -6.58 -16.44
N LEU A 203 3.00 -5.34 -16.04
CA LEU A 203 1.81 -4.99 -15.27
C LEU A 203 0.72 -4.48 -16.22
N GLY A 204 -0.47 -5.05 -16.10
CA GLY A 204 -1.70 -4.54 -16.68
C GLY A 204 -2.80 -4.47 -15.62
N GLY A 205 -3.90 -3.83 -15.96
CA GLY A 205 -5.10 -3.81 -15.14
C GLY A 205 -6.30 -3.41 -15.95
N THR A 206 -7.50 -3.53 -15.38
CA THR A 206 -8.74 -3.11 -16.06
C THR A 206 -8.80 -1.60 -16.31
N THR A 207 -8.09 -0.82 -15.50
CA THR A 207 -7.91 0.63 -15.60
C THR A 207 -6.64 1.05 -14.86
N ILE A 208 -6.25 2.31 -14.95
CA ILE A 208 -5.24 2.93 -14.09
C ILE A 208 -5.92 3.95 -13.18
N HIS A 209 -5.81 3.76 -11.87
CA HIS A 209 -6.42 4.61 -10.86
C HIS A 209 -5.47 5.68 -10.32
N ASN A 210 -6.07 6.80 -9.92
CA ASN A 210 -5.53 7.75 -8.97
C ASN A 210 -6.44 7.78 -7.72
N SER A 211 -5.99 8.51 -6.70
CA SER A 211 -6.73 8.73 -5.46
C SER A 211 -7.86 9.75 -5.63
#